data_AF-A0A672MH70-F1
#
_entry.id   AF-A0A672MH70-F1
#
_cell.length_a   1.000
_cell.length_b   1.000
_cell.length_c   1.000
_cell.angle_alpha   90.00
_cell.angle_beta   90.00
_cell.angle_gamma   90.00
#
_symmetry.space_group_name_H-M   'P 1'
#
loop_
_entity.id
_entity.type
_entity.pdbx_description
1 polymer ?
#
loop_
_entity_poly.entity_id
_entity_poly.type
_entity_poly.pdbx_seq_one_letter_code
_entity_poly.pdbx_strand_id
1 'polypeptide(L)'
;MLNDKYLDFLSGKDFPNSFESLVKKVCRYLFHVLAHIYWAHFKETVALELQGHLNTLYTHFIVFVREFNLVEPKETCIMDDLSEVLCAPLLPHTHNHVTER
;
A
#
# COMPACT_ATOMS: atom_id res chain seq x y z
N MET A 1 -26.85 25.91 -3.11
CA MET A 1 -26.58 24.68 -3.86
C MET A 1 -25.24 24.07 -3.42
N LEU A 2 -25.08 23.80 -2.13
CA LEU A 2 -23.92 23.07 -1.61
C LEU A 2 -24.31 21.60 -1.45
N ASN A 3 -23.77 20.75 -2.34
CA ASN A 3 -23.42 19.36 -2.07
C ASN A 3 -24.49 18.39 -1.53
N ASP A 4 -25.62 18.24 -2.24
CA ASP A 4 -26.54 17.10 -2.02
C ASP A 4 -25.84 15.73 -2.13
N LYS A 5 -24.74 15.62 -2.90
CA LYS A 5 -23.96 14.38 -3.00
C LYS A 5 -23.26 13.94 -1.71
N TYR A 6 -22.94 14.87 -0.79
CA TYR A 6 -22.35 14.50 0.50
C TYR A 6 -23.42 14.06 1.51
N LEU A 7 -24.66 14.55 1.36
CA LEU A 7 -25.80 14.15 2.19
C LEU A 7 -26.28 12.72 1.90
N ASP A 8 -26.09 12.22 0.68
CA ASP A 8 -26.40 10.81 0.33
C ASP A 8 -25.51 9.81 1.11
N PHE A 9 -24.28 10.17 1.50
CA PHE A 9 -23.43 9.31 2.33
C PHE A 9 -23.89 9.26 3.80
N LEU A 10 -24.52 10.33 4.29
CA LEU A 10 -25.00 10.45 5.68
C LEU A 10 -26.39 9.83 5.90
N SER A 11 -27.13 9.55 4.83
CA SER A 11 -28.53 9.11 4.88
C SER A 11 -28.74 7.59 4.87
N GLY A 12 -27.67 6.81 4.99
CA GLY A 12 -27.77 5.34 5.10
C GLY A 12 -28.29 4.65 3.85
N LYS A 13 -28.23 5.32 2.69
CA LYS A 13 -28.49 4.68 1.39
C LYS A 13 -27.35 3.74 1.04
N ASP A 14 -27.70 2.59 0.47
CA ASP A 14 -26.74 1.62 -0.03
C ASP A 14 -25.76 2.28 -1.01
N PHE A 15 -24.49 1.85 -0.95
CA PHE A 15 -23.49 2.29 -1.89
C PHE A 15 -23.90 1.95 -3.33
N PRO A 16 -23.63 2.83 -4.31
CA PRO A 16 -23.93 2.52 -5.70
C PRO A 16 -23.17 1.26 -6.14
N ASN A 17 -23.75 0.46 -7.04
CA ASN A 17 -23.13 -0.76 -7.58
C ASN A 17 -21.74 -0.55 -8.20
N SER A 18 -21.37 0.69 -8.54
CA SER A 18 -20.06 1.09 -9.07
C SER A 18 -19.01 1.40 -7.99
N PHE A 19 -19.38 1.40 -6.72
CA PHE A 19 -18.50 1.77 -5.61
C PHE A 19 -17.24 0.90 -5.54
N GLU A 20 -17.38 -0.41 -5.63
CA GLU A 20 -16.24 -1.33 -5.60
C GLU A 20 -15.26 -1.04 -6.75
N SER A 21 -15.78 -0.82 -7.96
CA SER A 21 -14.96 -0.48 -9.13
C SER A 21 -14.21 0.85 -8.95
N LEU A 22 -14.86 1.83 -8.34
CA LEU A 22 -14.24 3.11 -7.99
C LEU A 22 -13.15 2.92 -6.94
N VAL A 23 -13.41 2.17 -5.86
CA VAL A 23 -12.43 1.89 -4.80
C VAL A 23 -11.20 1.20 -5.39
N LYS A 24 -11.39 0.14 -6.19
CA LYS A 24 -10.29 -0.53 -6.90
C LYS A 24 -9.45 0.43 -7.74
N LYS A 25 -10.12 1.35 -8.45
CA LYS A 25 -9.44 2.37 -9.25
C LYS A 25 -8.62 3.35 -8.39
N VAL A 26 -9.18 3.82 -7.27
CA VAL A 26 -8.48 4.69 -6.32
C VAL A 26 -7.27 3.98 -5.72
N CYS A 27 -7.43 2.73 -5.25
CA CYS A 27 -6.33 1.93 -4.70
C CYS A 27 -5.21 1.73 -5.73
N ARG A 28 -5.53 1.43 -6.99
CA ARG A 28 -4.50 1.34 -8.06
C ARG A 28 -3.72 2.63 -8.24
N TYR A 29 -4.38 3.78 -8.25
CA TYR A 29 -3.67 5.06 -8.37
C TYR A 29 -2.80 5.35 -7.15
N LEU A 30 -3.29 5.09 -5.93
CA LEU A 30 -2.51 5.25 -4.71
C LEU A 30 -1.27 4.34 -4.70
N PHE A 31 -1.40 3.10 -5.16
CA PHE A 31 -0.27 2.18 -5.29
C PHE A 31 0.83 2.75 -6.20
N HIS A 32 0.46 3.25 -7.38
CA HIS A 32 1.44 3.85 -8.30
C HIS A 32 2.11 5.11 -7.74
N VAL A 33 1.36 5.94 -6.98
CA VAL A 33 1.95 7.09 -6.30
C VAL A 33 2.96 6.64 -5.25
N LEU A 34 2.64 5.64 -4.44
CA LEU A 34 3.59 5.09 -3.46
C LEU A 34 4.84 4.51 -4.14
N ALA A 35 4.66 3.71 -5.20
CA ALA A 35 5.77 3.17 -5.97
C ALA A 35 6.66 4.28 -6.55
N HIS A 36 6.05 5.34 -7.07
CA HIS A 36 6.78 6.50 -7.59
C HIS A 36 7.57 7.23 -6.49
N ILE A 37 7.01 7.37 -5.29
CA ILE A 37 7.73 7.98 -4.16
C ILE A 37 8.96 7.14 -3.80
N TYR A 38 8.82 5.81 -3.70
CA TYR A 38 9.96 4.92 -3.43
C TYR A 38 11.02 4.95 -4.53
N TRP A 39 10.62 5.07 -5.79
CA TRP A 39 11.56 5.10 -6.91
C TRP A 39 12.26 6.45 -7.09
N ALA A 40 11.49 7.54 -7.11
CA ALA A 40 11.94 8.86 -7.54
C ALA A 40 12.24 9.82 -6.39
N HIS A 41 11.62 9.63 -5.21
CA HIS A 41 11.66 10.61 -4.11
C HIS A 41 12.15 10.02 -2.78
N PHE A 42 12.72 8.81 -2.80
CA PHE A 42 13.14 8.15 -1.57
C PHE A 42 14.28 8.90 -0.87
N LYS A 43 15.21 9.49 -1.62
CA LYS A 43 16.34 10.24 -1.04
C LYS A 43 15.85 11.46 -0.25
N GLU A 44 14.87 12.17 -0.78
CA GLU A 44 14.20 13.30 -0.14
C GLU A 44 13.43 12.85 1.08
N THR A 45 12.73 11.71 0.99
CA THR A 45 12.01 11.11 2.11
C THR A 45 12.97 10.76 3.26
N VAL A 46 14.16 10.25 2.95
CA VAL A 46 15.22 9.99 3.93
C VAL A 46 15.81 11.28 4.50
N ALA A 47 16.05 12.29 3.66
CA ALA A 47 16.58 13.58 4.10
C ALA A 47 15.64 14.33 5.07
N LEU A 48 14.33 14.06 4.97
CA LEU A 48 13.30 14.60 5.85
C LEU A 48 12.97 13.68 7.04
N GLU A 49 13.68 12.56 7.20
CA GLU A 49 13.42 11.55 8.23
C GLU A 49 12.00 10.93 8.18
N LEU A 50 11.38 10.92 6.99
CA LEU A 50 10.02 10.44 6.76
C LEU A 50 9.95 8.97 6.30
N GLN A 51 11.09 8.31 6.09
CA GLN A 51 11.13 6.93 5.55
C GLN A 51 10.37 5.93 6.41
N GLY A 52 10.38 6.08 7.74
CA GLY A 52 9.62 5.21 8.65
C GLY A 52 8.10 5.36 8.49
N HIS A 53 7.63 6.59 8.22
CA HIS A 53 6.23 6.86 7.95
C HIS A 53 5.80 6.27 6.61
N LEU A 54 6.64 6.43 5.58
CA LEU A 54 6.39 5.85 4.26
C LEU A 54 6.34 4.31 4.32
N ASN A 55 7.24 3.68 5.06
CA ASN A 55 7.27 2.23 5.26
C ASN A 55 6.02 1.72 5.96
N THR A 56 5.62 2.38 7.05
CA THR A 56 4.39 2.04 7.79
C THR A 56 3.16 2.19 6.89
N LEU A 57 3.04 3.33 6.20
CA LEU A 57 1.94 3.60 5.26
C LEU A 57 1.85 2.52 4.18
N TYR A 58 2.98 2.18 3.56
CA TYR A 58 3.04 1.16 2.52
C TYR A 58 2.64 -0.21 3.05
N THR A 59 3.15 -0.62 4.21
CA THR A 59 2.86 -1.92 4.84
C THR A 59 1.37 -2.07 5.14
N HIS A 60 0.76 -1.04 5.76
CA HIS A 60 -0.69 -1.04 6.00
C HIS A 60 -1.48 -1.07 4.69
N PHE A 61 -1.05 -0.30 3.70
CA PHE A 61 -1.71 -0.24 2.40
C PHE A 61 -1.67 -1.58 1.67
N ILE A 62 -0.50 -2.25 1.60
CA ILE A 62 -0.35 -3.50 0.85
C ILE A 62 -1.13 -4.64 1.50
N VAL A 63 -1.15 -4.72 2.84
CA VAL A 63 -1.98 -5.69 3.57
C VAL A 63 -3.47 -5.43 3.30
N PHE A 64 -3.91 -4.17 3.36
CA PHE A 64 -5.30 -3.80 3.09
C PHE A 64 -5.75 -4.16 1.67
N VAL A 65 -4.97 -3.80 0.64
CA VAL A 65 -5.37 -4.10 -0.74
C VAL A 65 -5.33 -5.59 -1.06
N ARG A 66 -4.44 -6.36 -0.41
CA ARG A 66 -4.39 -7.83 -0.53
C ARG A 66 -5.60 -8.49 0.12
N GLU A 67 -5.94 -8.09 1.35
CA GLU A 67 -7.09 -8.64 2.10
C GLU A 67 -8.42 -8.46 1.33
N PHE A 68 -8.63 -7.27 0.77
CA PHE A 68 -9.86 -6.95 0.05
C PHE A 68 -9.78 -7.14 -1.48
N ASN A 69 -8.68 -7.71 -2.00
CA ASN A 69 -8.45 -7.93 -3.43
C ASN A 69 -8.70 -6.66 -4.29
N LEU A 70 -8.20 -5.52 -3.82
CA LEU A 70 -8.48 -4.20 -4.40
C LEU A 70 -7.56 -3.83 -5.57
N VAL A 71 -6.39 -4.47 -5.65
CA VAL A 71 -5.38 -4.27 -6.70
C VAL A 71 -4.97 -5.64 -7.20
N GLU A 72 -4.73 -5.78 -8.51
CA GLU A 72 -4.36 -7.07 -9.06
C GLU A 72 -2.94 -7.47 -8.62
N PRO A 73 -2.68 -8.74 -8.28
CA PRO A 73 -1.35 -9.19 -7.83
C PRO A 73 -0.23 -8.87 -8.84
N LYS A 74 -0.56 -8.91 -10.14
CA LYS A 74 0.35 -8.56 -11.23
C LYS A 74 0.78 -7.09 -11.23
N GLU A 75 -0.04 -6.20 -10.66
CA GLU A 75 0.30 -4.78 -10.52
C GLU A 75 1.19 -4.60 -9.28
N THR A 76 0.89 -5.30 -8.19
CA THR A 76 1.69 -5.21 -6.96
C THR A 76 3.06 -5.83 -7.06
N CYS A 77 3.29 -6.75 -8.02
CA CYS A 77 4.53 -7.51 -8.11
C CYS A 77 5.78 -6.66 -8.32
N ILE A 78 5.65 -5.47 -8.89
CA ILE A 78 6.76 -4.53 -9.08
C ILE A 78 7.39 -4.08 -7.74
N MET A 79 6.70 -4.30 -6.63
CA MET A 79 7.14 -3.95 -5.28
C MET A 79 7.18 -5.16 -4.35
N ASP A 80 7.23 -6.40 -4.88
CA ASP A 80 7.24 -7.61 -4.05
C ASP A 80 8.51 -7.68 -3.18
N ASP A 81 9.68 -7.33 -3.71
CA ASP A 81 10.93 -7.28 -2.93
C ASP A 81 10.80 -6.34 -1.70
N LEU A 82 10.19 -5.17 -1.90
CA LEU A 82 9.93 -4.24 -0.80
C LEU A 82 8.89 -4.80 0.18
N SER A 83 7.84 -5.43 -0.34
CA SER A 83 6.79 -6.05 0.48
C SER A 83 7.36 -7.16 1.35
N GLU A 84 8.28 -7.97 0.84
CA GLU A 84 8.94 -9.03 1.59
C GLU A 84 9.72 -8.44 2.77
N VAL A 85 10.52 -7.39 2.54
CA VAL A 85 11.33 -6.75 3.58
C VAL A 85 10.46 -6.07 4.64
N LEU A 86 9.40 -5.36 4.24
CA LEU A 86 8.59 -4.54 5.15
C LEU A 86 7.48 -5.33 5.86
N CYS A 87 6.92 -6.36 5.22
CA CYS A 87 5.80 -7.13 5.75
C CYS A 87 6.24 -8.44 6.42
N ALA A 88 7.52 -8.82 6.33
CA ALA A 88 7.99 -10.01 7.03
C ALA A 88 7.71 -9.88 8.54
N PRO A 89 7.02 -10.85 9.17
CA PRO A 89 7.05 -10.95 10.62
C PRO A 89 8.53 -11.09 11.00
N LEU A 90 9.00 -10.23 11.92
CA LEU A 90 10.37 -10.22 12.45
C LEU A 90 10.83 -11.65 12.77
N LEU A 91 11.44 -12.33 11.80
CA LEU A 91 12.08 -13.61 11.97
C LEU A 91 13.58 -13.37 11.89
N PRO A 92 14.36 -13.88 12.86
CA PRO A 92 15.78 -13.69 12.86
C PRO A 92 16.34 -14.34 11.59
N HIS A 93 17.01 -13.56 10.74
CA HIS A 93 17.89 -14.09 9.70
C HIS A 93 18.99 -14.91 10.39
N THR A 94 18.72 -16.19 10.62
CA THR A 94 19.74 -17.18 10.98
C THR A 94 20.41 -17.60 9.69
N HIS A 95 21.32 -16.77 9.19
CA HIS A 95 22.35 -17.26 8.27
C HIS A 95 23.50 -17.83 9.12
N ASN A 96 23.27 -19.01 9.70
CA ASN A 96 24.34 -19.83 10.25
C ASN A 96 25.12 -20.43 9.08
N HIS A 97 26.15 -19.72 8.61
CA HIS A 97 27.19 -20.35 7.81
C HIS A 97 28.23 -20.96 8.77
N VAL A 98 27.94 -22.19 9.21
CA VAL A 98 28.98 -23.11 9.69
C VAL A 98 29.82 -23.46 8.45
N THR A 99 30.99 -22.86 8.30
CA THR A 99 32.04 -23.49 7.50
C THR A 99 32.80 -24.42 8.45
N GLU A 100 32.46 -25.70 8.43
CA GLU A 100 33.44 -26.73 8.72
C GLU A 100 34.57 -26.60 7.69
N ARG A 101 35.77 -26.30 8.17
CA ARG A 101 37.06 -26.90 7.77
C ARG A 101 38.18 -26.37 8.64
#